data_AF-A0A960SGA4-F1
#
_entry.id   AF-A0A960SGA4-F1
#
_cell.length_a   1.000
_cell.length_b   1.000
_cell.length_c   1.000
_cell.angle_alpha   90.00
_cell.angle_beta   90.00
_cell.angle_gamma   90.00
#
_symmetry.space_group_name_H-M   'P 1'
#
loop_
_entity.id
_entity.type
_entity.pdbx_description
1 polymer ?
#
loop_
_entity_poly.entity_id
_entity_poly.type
_entity_poly.pdbx_seq_one_letter_code
_entity_poly.pdbx_strand_id
1 'polypeptide(L)'
;VASVPERVWKNTANGIKGVLQPSSSLNGLREKLVARGESLMQSETLLQKIGDRTVDVVGDRQGLVILPGLKYKPRPIFQNYVANNAFLQEINGDYWKAGDTPETVLQVLDAIDGTMPTTSDSLTINYLLSYYGLEDEKGTKALLARKVVPSSVKLGNETAYELGFDEAREIKHSGQPTYARFKLELNILGRLRAFLYKPPILRIRFELADGTSPEYRINPVTVEQDFLFAPGIVNAPQLWNHRLGNPAPIVRRVTLICDEGEGIYFRKDLRLVLTPVHWEN
;
A
#
# COMPACT_ATOMS: atom_id res chain seq x y z
N VAL A 1 21.99 2.22 28.04
CA VAL A 1 20.53 2.25 28.29
C VAL A 1 20.32 2.84 29.67
N ALA A 2 19.60 3.96 29.79
CA ALA A 2 19.37 4.60 31.09
C ALA A 2 18.51 3.70 31.99
N SER A 3 18.76 3.75 33.30
CA SER A 3 17.97 3.01 34.28
C SER A 3 16.52 3.51 34.30
N VAL A 4 15.57 2.65 34.69
CA VAL A 4 14.15 3.04 34.80
C VAL A 4 13.95 4.30 35.65
N PRO A 5 14.63 4.48 36.81
CA PRO A 5 14.53 5.71 37.61
C PRO A 5 15.03 6.96 36.89
N GLU A 6 16.16 6.90 36.17
CA GLU A 6 16.67 8.05 35.39
C GLU A 6 15.70 8.47 34.30
N ARG A 7 15.04 7.50 33.66
CA ARG A 7 14.07 7.79 32.58
C ARG A 7 12.83 8.50 33.12
N VAL A 8 12.37 8.10 34.30
CA VAL A 8 11.24 8.76 34.99
C VAL A 8 11.61 10.18 35.37
N TRP A 9 12.75 10.40 36.03
CA TRP A 9 13.20 11.74 36.43
C TRP A 9 13.39 12.68 35.25
N LYS A 10 13.99 12.20 34.16
CA LYS A 10 14.19 12.99 32.93
C LYS A 10 12.86 13.38 32.30
N ASN A 11 11.87 12.48 32.28
CA ASN A 11 10.55 12.77 31.73
C ASN A 11 9.78 13.76 32.61
N THR A 12 9.83 13.63 33.93
CA THR A 12 9.20 14.56 34.87
C THR A 12 9.79 15.97 34.75
N ALA A 13 11.12 16.09 34.68
CA ALA A 13 11.80 17.37 34.50
C ALA A 13 11.41 18.04 33.15
N ASN A 14 11.35 17.25 32.07
CA ASN A 14 10.89 17.75 30.77
C ASN A 14 9.41 18.17 30.81
N GLY A 15 8.55 17.45 31.53
CA GLY A 15 7.15 17.80 31.73
C GLY A 15 6.98 19.13 32.46
N ILE A 16 7.71 19.33 33.56
CA ILE A 16 7.71 20.60 34.31
C ILE A 16 8.21 21.76 33.44
N LYS A 17 9.29 21.56 32.68
CA LYS A 17 9.79 22.56 31.73
C LYS A 17 8.77 22.86 30.61
N GLY A 18 8.02 21.85 30.17
CA GLY A 18 6.93 21.99 29.20
C GLY A 18 5.81 22.92 29.68
N VAL A 19 5.43 22.80 30.96
CA VAL A 19 4.40 23.64 31.57
C VAL A 19 4.90 25.07 31.84
N LEU A 20 6.13 25.21 32.34
CA LEU A 20 6.68 26.52 32.74
C LEU A 20 7.20 27.34 31.55
N GLN A 21 7.65 26.69 30.47
CA GLN A 21 8.23 27.34 29.29
C GLN A 21 7.66 26.72 28.01
N PRO A 22 6.35 26.89 27.74
CA PRO A 22 5.66 26.19 26.65
C PRO A 22 6.26 26.54 25.28
N SER A 23 6.56 27.80 25.00
CA SER A 23 7.11 28.22 23.70
C SER A 23 8.53 27.70 23.44
N SER A 24 9.41 27.75 24.42
CA SER A 24 10.79 27.22 24.31
C SER A 24 10.77 25.70 24.16
N SER A 25 9.92 25.03 24.93
CA SER A 25 9.72 23.59 24.86
C SER A 25 9.14 23.15 23.52
N LEU A 26 8.18 23.92 22.97
CA LEU A 26 7.62 23.69 21.64
C LEU A 26 8.68 23.85 20.54
N ASN A 27 9.50 24.92 20.58
CA ASN A 27 10.56 25.15 19.59
C ASN A 27 11.62 24.05 19.63
N GLY A 28 12.10 23.70 20.83
CA GLY A 28 13.07 22.62 20.99
C GLY A 28 12.51 21.24 20.61
N LEU A 29 11.19 21.03 20.72
CA LEU A 29 10.54 19.82 20.22
C LEU A 29 10.46 19.82 18.69
N ARG A 30 10.11 20.97 18.07
CA ARG A 30 10.06 21.13 16.61
C ARG A 30 11.40 20.84 15.97
N GLU A 31 12.48 21.42 16.47
CA GLU A 31 13.84 21.16 15.95
C GLU A 31 14.21 19.67 16.01
N LYS A 32 13.91 19.00 17.13
CA LYS A 32 14.14 17.55 17.28
C LYS A 32 13.29 16.73 16.31
N LEU A 33 12.05 17.14 16.08
CA LEU A 33 11.13 16.46 15.17
C LEU A 33 11.55 16.63 13.72
N VAL A 34 11.97 17.83 13.30
CA VAL A 34 12.54 18.10 11.97
C VAL A 34 13.76 17.21 11.74
N ALA A 35 14.76 17.28 12.62
CA ALA A 35 15.97 16.44 12.51
C ALA A 35 15.63 14.94 12.49
N ARG A 36 14.60 14.53 13.24
CA ARG A 36 14.11 13.14 13.20
C ARG A 36 13.46 12.81 11.86
N GLY A 37 12.63 13.69 11.31
CA GLY A 37 11.99 13.54 9.99
C GLY A 37 13.01 13.39 8.87
N GLU A 38 14.01 14.27 8.84
CA GLU A 38 15.12 14.23 7.88
C GLU A 38 15.90 12.92 8.01
N SER A 39 16.23 12.53 9.24
CA SER A 39 16.87 11.25 9.55
C SER A 39 16.03 10.05 9.13
N LEU A 40 14.70 10.09 9.25
CA LEU A 40 13.80 9.01 8.82
C LEU A 40 13.66 8.94 7.30
N MET A 41 13.72 10.08 6.61
CA MET A 41 13.73 10.11 5.15
C MET A 41 15.00 9.41 4.62
N GLN A 42 16.12 9.54 5.33
CA GLN A 42 17.43 8.97 5.00
C GLN A 42 17.93 9.42 3.61
N SER A 43 17.49 10.60 3.17
CA SER A 43 17.90 11.21 1.91
C SER A 43 17.62 12.71 1.92
N GLU A 44 18.69 13.49 1.97
CA GLU A 44 18.65 14.93 1.69
C GLU A 44 18.25 15.20 0.24
N THR A 45 18.61 14.31 -0.69
CA THR A 45 18.28 14.46 -2.11
C THR A 45 16.77 14.40 -2.37
N LEU A 46 16.03 13.52 -1.68
CA LEU A 46 14.57 13.47 -1.79
C LEU A 46 13.91 14.73 -1.23
N LEU A 47 14.37 15.24 -0.08
CA LEU A 47 13.87 16.50 0.49
C LEU A 47 14.11 17.68 -0.45
N GLN A 48 15.32 17.80 -0.98
CA GLN A 48 15.69 18.86 -1.94
C GLN A 48 14.86 18.77 -3.22
N LYS A 49 14.63 17.56 -3.73
CA LYS A 49 13.79 17.35 -4.91
C LYS A 49 12.35 17.75 -4.64
N ILE A 50 11.75 17.35 -3.51
CA ILE A 50 10.38 17.79 -3.17
C ILE A 50 10.34 19.32 -3.09
N GLY A 51 11.27 19.91 -2.32
CA GLY A 51 11.43 21.35 -2.18
C GLY A 51 10.12 22.04 -1.80
N ASP A 52 9.72 23.02 -2.60
CA ASP A 52 8.51 23.82 -2.41
C ASP A 52 7.24 23.23 -3.05
N ARG A 53 7.33 22.04 -3.65
CA ARG A 53 6.19 21.37 -4.29
C ARG A 53 5.24 20.79 -3.25
N THR A 54 3.96 20.73 -3.59
CA THR A 54 2.97 19.99 -2.79
C THR A 54 3.29 18.50 -2.81
N VAL A 55 3.15 17.84 -1.66
CA VAL A 55 3.50 16.42 -1.49
C VAL A 55 2.43 15.66 -0.71
N ASP A 56 2.07 14.47 -1.16
CA ASP A 56 1.36 13.46 -0.35
C ASP A 56 2.27 12.26 -0.04
N VAL A 57 1.92 11.50 0.99
CA VAL A 57 2.56 10.22 1.31
C VAL A 57 1.57 9.09 1.10
N VAL A 58 1.83 8.27 0.09
CA VAL A 58 1.07 7.05 -0.18
C VAL A 58 1.74 5.91 0.57
N GLY A 59 1.25 5.62 1.77
CA GLY A 59 1.81 4.68 2.73
C GLY A 59 1.32 4.97 4.15
N ASP A 60 2.12 4.62 5.16
CA ASP A 60 1.85 4.85 6.59
C ASP A 60 2.89 5.77 7.27
N ARG A 61 3.77 6.39 6.49
CA ARG A 61 4.91 7.19 6.96
C ARG A 61 4.74 8.70 6.79
N GLN A 62 3.58 9.26 7.08
CA GLN A 62 3.27 10.69 6.86
C GLN A 62 4.22 11.64 7.61
N GLY A 63 4.78 11.18 8.74
CA GLY A 63 5.81 11.92 9.48
C GLY A 63 7.03 12.29 8.63
N LEU A 64 7.31 11.57 7.54
CA LEU A 64 8.41 11.89 6.62
C LEU A 64 8.26 13.26 5.96
N VAL A 65 7.02 13.74 5.75
CA VAL A 65 6.78 15.05 5.11
C VAL A 65 6.24 16.08 6.10
N ILE A 66 5.53 15.63 7.15
CA ILE A 66 5.00 16.52 8.19
C ILE A 66 6.12 17.06 9.08
N LEU A 67 7.05 16.20 9.53
CA LEU A 67 8.06 16.60 10.51
C LEU A 67 9.08 17.59 9.95
N PRO A 68 9.57 17.46 8.69
CA PRO A 68 10.43 18.47 8.08
C PRO A 68 9.68 19.74 7.64
N GLY A 69 8.35 19.80 7.77
CA GLY A 69 7.54 20.97 7.43
C GLY A 69 7.32 21.18 5.92
N LEU A 70 7.28 20.09 5.13
CA LEU A 70 6.99 20.18 3.70
C LEU A 70 5.52 20.59 3.45
N LYS A 71 5.18 21.03 2.23
CA LYS A 71 3.82 21.40 1.83
C LYS A 71 2.93 20.16 1.65
N TYR A 72 2.57 19.55 2.77
CA TYR A 72 1.79 18.33 2.82
C TYR A 72 0.35 18.56 2.34
N LYS A 73 -0.05 17.81 1.31
CA LYS A 73 -1.38 17.86 0.68
C LYS A 73 -1.98 16.43 0.63
N PRO A 74 -2.54 15.95 1.75
CA PRO A 74 -3.03 14.58 1.86
C PRO A 74 -4.29 14.30 1.04
N ARG A 75 -4.38 13.08 0.53
CA ARG A 75 -5.69 12.46 0.21
C ARG A 75 -6.55 12.23 1.47
N PRO A 76 -7.88 12.13 1.35
CA PRO A 76 -8.79 12.01 2.50
C PRO A 76 -8.44 10.85 3.44
N ILE A 77 -8.23 9.65 2.90
CA ILE A 77 -7.79 8.48 3.66
C ILE A 77 -6.27 8.39 3.53
N PHE A 78 -5.57 9.24 4.27
CA PHE A 78 -4.12 9.42 4.16
C PHE A 78 -3.31 8.21 4.64
N GLN A 79 -3.80 7.46 5.64
CA GLN A 79 -3.19 6.23 6.13
C GLN A 79 -3.59 5.04 5.26
N ASN A 80 -2.66 4.49 4.46
CA ASN A 80 -2.98 3.49 3.44
C ASN A 80 -3.64 2.23 4.01
N TYR A 81 -3.25 1.79 5.21
CA TYR A 81 -3.81 0.60 5.86
C TYR A 81 -5.27 0.77 6.30
N VAL A 82 -5.77 2.00 6.39
CA VAL A 82 -7.17 2.31 6.73
C VAL A 82 -8.06 2.20 5.48
N ALA A 83 -7.52 2.39 4.27
CA ALA A 83 -8.25 2.27 3.00
C ALA A 83 -8.50 0.79 2.60
N ASN A 84 -9.10 0.03 3.51
CA ASN A 84 -9.22 -1.43 3.47
C ASN A 84 -10.62 -1.94 3.09
N ASN A 85 -11.46 -1.09 2.50
CA ASN A 85 -12.74 -1.47 1.91
C ASN A 85 -13.01 -0.60 0.67
N ALA A 86 -13.93 -1.05 -0.19
CA ALA A 86 -14.22 -0.40 -1.46
C ALA A 86 -14.63 1.07 -1.29
N PHE A 87 -15.51 1.39 -0.34
CA PHE A 87 -15.98 2.75 -0.07
C PHE A 87 -14.84 3.73 0.26
N LEU A 88 -13.91 3.32 1.14
CA LEU A 88 -12.78 4.17 1.51
C LEU A 88 -11.77 4.33 0.37
N GLN A 89 -11.58 3.30 -0.46
CA GLN A 89 -10.74 3.41 -1.65
C GLN A 89 -11.38 4.30 -2.71
N GLU A 90 -12.71 4.25 -2.87
CA GLU A 90 -13.46 5.12 -3.78
C GLU A 90 -13.32 6.60 -3.40
N ILE A 91 -13.41 6.94 -2.11
CA ILE A 91 -13.15 8.31 -1.63
C ILE A 91 -11.77 8.83 -2.08
N ASN A 92 -10.73 8.00 -1.93
CA ASN A 92 -9.40 8.37 -2.41
C ASN A 92 -9.35 8.43 -3.94
N GLY A 93 -9.98 7.48 -4.64
CA GLY A 93 -10.07 7.47 -6.09
C GLY A 93 -10.74 8.72 -6.66
N ASP A 94 -11.80 9.21 -6.03
CA ASP A 94 -12.51 10.42 -6.41
C ASP A 94 -11.68 11.68 -6.12
N TYR A 95 -10.96 11.72 -5.00
CA TYR A 95 -9.97 12.76 -4.73
C TYR A 95 -8.92 12.86 -5.84
N TRP A 96 -8.37 11.72 -6.29
CA TRP A 96 -7.39 11.71 -7.37
C TRP A 96 -7.97 12.20 -8.70
N LYS A 97 -9.21 11.80 -9.03
CA LYS A 97 -9.91 12.23 -10.26
C LYS A 97 -10.30 13.71 -10.25
N ALA A 98 -10.48 14.32 -9.08
CA ALA A 98 -10.89 15.72 -8.96
C ALA A 98 -9.84 16.72 -9.48
N GLY A 99 -8.61 16.28 -9.74
CA GLY A 99 -7.57 17.05 -10.44
C GLY A 99 -6.76 18.01 -9.55
N ASP A 100 -7.23 18.33 -8.34
CA ASP A 100 -6.46 19.11 -7.36
C ASP A 100 -5.46 18.24 -6.58
N THR A 101 -4.67 17.44 -7.29
CA THR A 101 -3.74 16.46 -6.70
C THR A 101 -2.39 17.10 -6.36
N PRO A 102 -1.60 16.54 -5.42
CA PRO A 102 -0.25 17.02 -5.11
C PRO A 102 0.67 16.94 -6.34
N GLU A 103 1.64 17.83 -6.44
CA GLU A 103 2.65 17.81 -7.52
C GLU A 103 3.59 16.61 -7.40
N THR A 104 3.86 16.18 -6.17
CA THR A 104 4.70 15.02 -5.87
C THR A 104 4.03 14.04 -4.93
N VAL A 105 4.41 12.78 -5.03
CA VAL A 105 3.98 11.73 -4.09
C VAL A 105 5.21 10.98 -3.61
N LEU A 106 5.38 10.91 -2.29
CA LEU A 106 6.33 10.00 -1.68
C LEU A 106 5.62 8.67 -1.39
N GLN A 107 5.87 7.66 -2.22
CA GLN A 107 5.27 6.35 -2.05
C GLN A 107 6.14 5.48 -1.14
N VAL A 108 5.50 4.92 -0.13
CA VAL A 108 6.06 3.90 0.77
C VAL A 108 5.10 2.72 0.75
N LEU A 109 5.51 1.67 0.02
CA LEU A 109 4.74 0.46 -0.14
C LEU A 109 5.13 -0.53 0.96
N ASP A 110 4.67 -0.28 2.18
CA ASP A 110 4.85 -1.18 3.33
C ASP A 110 3.54 -1.96 3.55
N ALA A 111 3.64 -3.27 3.79
CA ALA A 111 2.52 -4.10 4.22
C ALA A 111 2.46 -4.17 5.75
N ILE A 112 1.26 -4.01 6.29
CA ILE A 112 0.96 -4.27 7.70
C ILE A 112 0.29 -5.66 7.78
N ASP A 113 0.61 -6.43 8.82
CA ASP A 113 0.01 -7.73 9.13
C ASP A 113 0.07 -8.78 7.99
N GLY A 114 1.16 -8.75 7.21
CA GLY A 114 1.38 -9.71 6.11
C GLY A 114 0.37 -9.57 4.96
N THR A 115 -0.28 -8.41 4.83
CA THR A 115 -1.15 -8.13 3.68
C THR A 115 -0.34 -7.99 2.39
N MET A 116 -0.97 -8.23 1.24
CA MET A 116 -0.31 -7.99 -0.04
C MET A 116 -0.26 -6.47 -0.29
N PRO A 117 0.93 -5.85 -0.45
CA PRO A 117 1.07 -4.39 -0.43
C PRO A 117 0.24 -3.68 -1.51
N THR A 118 0.09 -4.28 -2.69
CA THR A 118 -0.63 -3.68 -3.82
C THR A 118 -2.15 -3.68 -3.68
N THR A 119 -2.70 -4.38 -2.67
CA THR A 119 -4.16 -4.47 -2.45
C THR A 119 -4.71 -3.37 -1.55
N SER A 120 -3.85 -2.72 -0.77
CA SER A 120 -4.25 -1.62 0.10
C SER A 120 -4.28 -0.33 -0.71
N ASP A 121 -5.47 0.26 -0.84
CA ASP A 121 -5.70 1.46 -1.66
C ASP A 121 -5.28 1.29 -3.13
N SER A 122 -5.76 0.20 -3.75
CA SER A 122 -5.38 -0.15 -5.12
C SER A 122 -5.82 0.91 -6.13
N LEU A 123 -6.94 1.59 -5.88
CA LEU A 123 -7.40 2.70 -6.72
C LEU A 123 -6.41 3.87 -6.72
N THR A 124 -5.84 4.25 -5.57
CA THR A 124 -4.75 5.23 -5.54
C THR A 124 -3.55 4.72 -6.33
N ILE A 125 -3.10 3.49 -6.08
CA ILE A 125 -1.92 2.93 -6.75
C ILE A 125 -2.11 2.94 -8.27
N ASN A 126 -3.25 2.48 -8.78
CA ASN A 126 -3.58 2.46 -10.21
C ASN A 126 -3.61 3.86 -10.82
N TYR A 127 -4.11 4.85 -10.08
CA TYR A 127 -4.05 6.25 -10.50
C TYR A 127 -2.60 6.72 -10.62
N LEU A 128 -1.76 6.49 -9.60
CA LEU A 128 -0.35 6.89 -9.64
C LEU A 128 0.38 6.30 -10.84
N LEU A 129 0.20 5.02 -11.14
CA LEU A 129 0.86 4.32 -12.25
C LEU A 129 0.56 4.95 -13.63
N SER A 130 -0.54 5.70 -13.73
CA SER A 130 -0.97 6.39 -14.97
C SER A 130 -0.59 7.86 -14.96
N TYR A 131 -0.79 8.56 -13.85
CA TYR A 131 -0.68 10.04 -13.76
C TYR A 131 0.65 10.54 -13.18
N TYR A 132 1.45 9.67 -12.56
CA TYR A 132 2.75 10.00 -12.00
C TYR A 132 3.86 9.17 -12.66
N GLY A 133 5.09 9.67 -12.56
CA GLY A 133 6.30 8.97 -12.98
C GLY A 133 7.34 8.95 -11.85
N LEU A 134 8.20 7.94 -11.86
CA LEU A 134 9.32 7.81 -10.93
C LEU A 134 10.35 8.91 -11.21
N GLU A 135 10.61 9.77 -10.23
CA GLU A 135 11.58 10.87 -10.31
C GLU A 135 12.88 10.56 -9.55
N ASP A 136 12.78 9.84 -8.44
CA ASP A 136 13.91 9.35 -7.65
C ASP A 136 13.49 8.21 -6.73
N GLU A 137 14.46 7.46 -6.19
CA GLU A 137 14.23 6.40 -5.22
C GLU A 137 15.30 6.36 -4.13
N LYS A 138 14.88 6.01 -2.91
CA LYS A 138 15.82 5.76 -1.80
C LYS A 138 15.34 4.63 -0.92
N GLY A 139 16.09 3.53 -0.91
CA GLY A 139 15.76 2.35 -0.11
C GLY A 139 14.44 1.77 -0.59
N THR A 140 13.41 1.78 0.27
CA THR A 140 12.06 1.28 -0.07
C THR A 140 11.09 2.36 -0.56
N LYS A 141 11.55 3.61 -0.64
CA LYS A 141 10.71 4.78 -0.96
C LYS A 141 10.91 5.19 -2.41
N ALA A 142 9.82 5.56 -3.07
CA ALA A 142 9.84 6.15 -4.41
C ALA A 142 9.28 7.58 -4.35
N LEU A 143 10.01 8.54 -4.91
CA LEU A 143 9.51 9.89 -5.14
C LEU A 143 8.95 9.97 -6.55
N LEU A 144 7.70 10.39 -6.63
CA LEU A 144 6.93 10.44 -7.85
C LEU A 144 6.59 11.88 -8.18
N ALA A 145 6.70 12.24 -9.46
CA ALA A 145 6.29 13.53 -9.97
C ALA A 145 5.06 13.37 -10.88
N ARG A 146 4.11 14.30 -10.78
CA ARG A 146 2.94 14.32 -11.66
C ARG A 146 3.39 14.51 -13.11
N LYS A 147 2.89 13.67 -14.01
CA LYS A 147 3.17 13.77 -15.45
C LYS A 147 2.41 14.95 -16.06
N VAL A 148 3.02 15.56 -17.07
CA VAL A 148 2.34 16.54 -17.93
C VAL A 148 1.28 15.85 -18.78
N VAL A 149 1.62 14.68 -19.33
CA VAL A 149 0.72 13.82 -20.11
C VAL A 149 0.58 12.48 -19.37
N PRO A 150 -0.61 12.14 -18.86
CA PRO A 150 -0.84 10.84 -18.24
C PRO A 150 -0.67 9.71 -19.25
N SER A 151 -0.15 8.57 -18.78
CA SER A 151 -0.08 7.38 -19.61
C SER A 151 -1.49 6.83 -19.86
N SER A 152 -1.81 6.50 -21.10
CA SER A 152 -3.06 5.79 -21.40
C SER A 152 -2.92 4.32 -21.01
N VAL A 153 -4.02 3.70 -20.56
CA VAL A 153 -4.04 2.30 -20.12
C VAL A 153 -4.79 1.46 -21.13
N LYS A 154 -4.12 0.46 -21.69
CA LYS A 154 -4.74 -0.58 -22.51
C LYS A 154 -4.81 -1.87 -21.72
N LEU A 155 -6.03 -2.40 -21.61
CA LEU A 155 -6.31 -3.67 -20.97
C LEU A 155 -6.33 -4.78 -22.02
N GLY A 156 -5.65 -5.88 -21.73
CA GLY A 156 -5.72 -7.11 -22.49
C GLY A 156 -6.99 -7.91 -22.18
N ASN A 157 -7.11 -9.08 -22.81
CA ASN A 157 -8.23 -9.98 -22.55
C ASN A 157 -8.14 -10.57 -21.14
N GLU A 158 -9.27 -10.54 -20.42
CA GLU A 158 -9.37 -11.16 -19.09
C GLU A 158 -9.21 -12.69 -19.19
N THR A 159 -8.49 -13.26 -18.23
CA THR A 159 -8.42 -14.71 -18.03
C THR A 159 -8.94 -15.04 -16.63
N ALA A 160 -10.00 -15.83 -16.55
CA ALA A 160 -10.59 -16.26 -15.29
C ALA A 160 -10.11 -17.66 -14.90
N TYR A 161 -9.80 -17.82 -13.61
CA TYR A 161 -9.43 -19.07 -12.98
C TYR A 161 -10.40 -19.37 -11.86
N GLU A 162 -10.97 -20.57 -11.87
CA GLU A 162 -11.79 -21.06 -10.76
C GLU A 162 -10.89 -21.55 -9.63
N LEU A 163 -11.21 -21.14 -8.40
CA LEU A 163 -10.42 -21.44 -7.22
C LEU A 163 -11.19 -22.35 -6.27
N GLY A 164 -10.44 -23.15 -5.52
CA GLY A 164 -10.91 -23.89 -4.36
C GLY A 164 -10.05 -23.54 -3.13
N PHE A 165 -10.57 -23.82 -1.94
CA PHE A 165 -9.76 -23.71 -0.72
C PHE A 165 -8.77 -24.88 -0.64
N ASP A 166 -7.53 -24.57 -0.28
CA ASP A 166 -6.43 -25.51 -0.12
C ASP A 166 -6.07 -26.31 -1.39
N GLU A 167 -6.57 -25.85 -2.54
CA GLU A 167 -6.31 -26.43 -3.86
C GLU A 167 -5.36 -25.54 -4.66
N ALA A 168 -4.19 -26.06 -5.01
CA ALA A 168 -3.25 -25.34 -5.86
C ALA A 168 -3.79 -25.27 -7.30
N ARG A 169 -3.90 -24.05 -7.83
CA ARG A 169 -4.36 -23.79 -9.20
C ARG A 169 -3.23 -23.20 -10.03
N GLU A 170 -2.93 -23.88 -11.14
CA GLU A 170 -1.95 -23.39 -12.11
C GLU A 170 -2.50 -22.19 -12.86
N ILE A 171 -1.70 -21.12 -12.93
CA ILE A 171 -2.05 -19.89 -13.62
C ILE A 171 -1.00 -19.54 -14.67
N LYS A 172 -1.44 -18.94 -15.77
CA LYS A 172 -0.56 -18.44 -16.82
C LYS A 172 -0.28 -16.96 -16.57
N HIS A 173 0.73 -16.66 -15.75
CA HIS A 173 1.19 -15.30 -15.51
C HIS A 173 2.66 -15.16 -15.90
N SER A 174 2.94 -14.39 -16.94
CA SER A 174 4.28 -14.24 -17.56
C SER A 174 5.22 -13.29 -16.82
N GLY A 175 4.82 -12.76 -15.65
CA GLY A 175 5.57 -11.72 -14.94
C GLY A 175 5.45 -10.34 -15.58
N GLN A 176 4.58 -10.19 -16.58
CA GLN A 176 4.18 -8.89 -17.14
C GLN A 176 3.16 -8.20 -16.23
N PRO A 177 3.11 -6.86 -16.22
CA PRO A 177 2.12 -6.14 -15.45
C PRO A 177 0.70 -6.60 -15.78
N THR A 178 0.00 -7.02 -14.72
CA THR A 178 -1.32 -7.62 -14.81
C THR A 178 -2.15 -7.07 -13.65
N TYR A 179 -3.38 -6.65 -13.91
CA TYR A 179 -4.35 -6.43 -12.85
C TYR A 179 -4.97 -7.76 -12.43
N ALA A 180 -5.16 -7.93 -11.13
CA ALA A 180 -5.94 -9.03 -10.58
C ALA A 180 -7.16 -8.49 -9.87
N ARG A 181 -8.22 -9.29 -9.93
CA ARG A 181 -9.44 -9.12 -9.16
C ARG A 181 -9.93 -10.49 -8.72
N PHE A 182 -10.18 -10.61 -7.44
CA PHE A 182 -10.70 -11.81 -6.82
C PHE A 182 -12.19 -11.65 -6.56
N LYS A 183 -12.96 -12.71 -6.81
CA LYS A 183 -14.36 -12.80 -6.43
C LYS A 183 -14.48 -13.74 -5.23
N LEU A 184 -14.53 -13.18 -4.01
CA LEU A 184 -14.47 -13.93 -2.74
C LEU A 184 -15.63 -13.53 -1.81
N GLU A 185 -16.86 -13.70 -2.29
CA GLU A 185 -18.03 -13.24 -1.54
C GLU A 185 -18.35 -14.14 -0.33
N LEU A 186 -18.66 -13.51 0.81
CA LEU A 186 -19.28 -14.19 1.94
C LEU A 186 -20.71 -14.61 1.59
N ASN A 187 -21.07 -15.84 1.94
CA ASN A 187 -22.45 -16.31 1.89
C ASN A 187 -23.26 -15.76 3.08
N ILE A 188 -24.55 -16.12 3.18
CA ILE A 188 -25.44 -15.61 4.24
C ILE A 188 -24.89 -15.93 5.65
N LEU A 189 -24.38 -17.16 5.84
CA LEU A 189 -23.78 -17.57 7.10
C LEU A 189 -22.51 -16.78 7.41
N GLY A 190 -21.67 -16.54 6.41
CA GLY A 190 -20.48 -15.72 6.54
C GLY A 190 -20.78 -14.26 6.90
N ARG A 191 -21.82 -13.67 6.30
CA ARG A 191 -22.28 -12.31 6.62
C ARG A 191 -22.81 -12.22 8.06
N LEU A 192 -23.60 -13.19 8.50
CA LEU A 192 -24.10 -13.25 9.88
C LEU A 192 -22.95 -13.38 10.89
N ARG A 193 -21.96 -14.24 10.60
CA ARG A 193 -20.77 -14.36 11.42
C ARG A 193 -19.97 -13.05 11.48
N ALA A 194 -19.77 -12.39 10.34
CA ALA A 194 -19.06 -11.12 10.28
C ALA A 194 -19.77 -10.01 11.07
N PHE A 195 -21.11 -10.06 11.14
CA PHE A 195 -21.92 -9.14 11.94
C PHE A 195 -21.83 -9.41 13.45
N LEU A 196 -21.87 -10.68 13.88
CA LEU A 196 -21.91 -11.05 15.30
C LEU A 196 -20.51 -11.17 15.95
N TYR A 197 -19.47 -11.45 15.15
CA TYR A 197 -18.12 -11.69 15.66
C TYR A 197 -17.03 -11.08 14.77
N LYS A 198 -16.36 -11.88 13.94
CA LYS A 198 -15.31 -11.45 13.02
C LYS A 198 -15.40 -12.20 11.69
N PRO A 199 -15.08 -11.54 10.57
CA PRO A 199 -15.00 -12.21 9.28
C PRO A 199 -13.91 -13.30 9.30
N PRO A 200 -14.10 -14.38 8.54
CA PRO A 200 -13.07 -15.40 8.33
C PRO A 200 -11.80 -14.79 7.72
N ILE A 201 -10.63 -15.27 8.16
CA ILE A 201 -9.35 -14.78 7.64
C ILE A 201 -9.00 -15.58 6.39
N LEU A 202 -8.70 -14.88 5.31
CA LEU A 202 -8.19 -15.48 4.08
C LEU A 202 -6.71 -15.20 3.92
N ARG A 203 -6.00 -16.21 3.43
CA ARG A 203 -4.63 -16.10 2.97
C ARG A 203 -4.54 -16.61 1.54
N ILE A 204 -3.55 -16.10 0.82
CA ILE A 204 -3.22 -16.56 -0.51
C ILE A 204 -1.74 -16.91 -0.54
N ARG A 205 -1.43 -18.09 -1.03
CA ARG A 205 -0.06 -18.54 -1.28
C ARG A 205 0.21 -18.52 -2.76
N PHE A 206 1.35 -17.97 -3.13
CA PHE A 206 1.84 -17.96 -4.51
C PHE A 206 3.02 -18.90 -4.62
N GLU A 207 3.03 -19.83 -5.57
CA GLU A 207 4.25 -20.58 -5.92
C GLU A 207 4.92 -19.86 -7.09
N LEU A 208 6.09 -19.26 -6.82
CA LEU A 208 6.85 -18.51 -7.82
C LEU A 208 7.80 -19.42 -8.60
N ALA A 209 8.17 -19.01 -9.81
CA ALA A 209 9.04 -19.79 -10.68
C ALA A 209 10.48 -19.94 -10.15
N ASP A 210 10.91 -19.06 -9.26
CA ASP A 210 12.19 -19.12 -8.55
C ASP A 210 12.18 -20.10 -7.36
N GLY A 211 11.05 -20.75 -7.09
CA GLY A 211 10.86 -21.71 -6.00
C GLY A 211 10.43 -21.07 -4.68
N THR A 212 10.35 -19.74 -4.59
CA THR A 212 9.81 -19.08 -3.40
C THR A 212 8.30 -19.22 -3.31
N SER A 213 7.76 -19.18 -2.10
CA SER A 213 6.31 -19.32 -1.87
C SER A 213 5.77 -18.29 -0.89
N PRO A 214 5.69 -17.00 -1.26
CA PRO A 214 5.16 -15.98 -0.37
C PRO A 214 3.68 -16.21 -0.10
N GLU A 215 3.29 -15.94 1.15
CA GLU A 215 1.92 -16.03 1.63
C GLU A 215 1.48 -14.66 2.14
N TYR A 216 0.28 -14.24 1.74
CA TYR A 216 -0.27 -12.95 2.12
C TYR A 216 -1.67 -13.11 2.70
N ARG A 217 -2.00 -12.29 3.69
CA ARG A 217 -3.38 -12.09 4.12
C ARG A 217 -4.11 -11.26 3.07
N ILE A 218 -5.33 -11.66 2.72
CA ILE A 218 -6.21 -10.90 1.84
C ILE A 218 -7.52 -10.56 2.53
N ASN A 219 -8.04 -9.37 2.26
CA ASN A 219 -9.39 -8.98 2.65
C ASN A 219 -10.28 -9.13 1.41
N PRO A 220 -11.32 -9.99 1.45
CA PRO A 220 -12.25 -10.16 0.33
C PRO A 220 -12.69 -8.85 -0.32
N VAL A 221 -12.97 -7.83 0.48
CA VAL A 221 -13.49 -6.54 0.00
C VAL A 221 -12.44 -5.75 -0.79
N THR A 222 -11.16 -5.81 -0.41
CA THR A 222 -10.11 -5.04 -1.10
C THR A 222 -9.68 -5.70 -2.39
N VAL A 223 -9.67 -7.03 -2.42
CA VAL A 223 -9.23 -7.79 -3.60
C VAL A 223 -10.29 -7.91 -4.69
N GLU A 224 -11.52 -7.47 -4.42
CA GLU A 224 -12.59 -7.30 -5.42
C GLU A 224 -12.37 -6.07 -6.32
N GLN A 225 -11.53 -5.12 -5.93
CA GLN A 225 -11.09 -4.02 -6.80
C GLN A 225 -9.91 -4.48 -7.65
N ASP A 226 -9.76 -3.94 -8.85
CA ASP A 226 -8.57 -4.22 -9.66
C ASP A 226 -7.33 -3.68 -8.93
N PHE A 227 -6.35 -4.54 -8.72
CA PHE A 227 -5.06 -4.16 -8.14
C PHE A 227 -3.91 -4.76 -8.95
N LEU A 228 -2.72 -4.16 -8.86
CA LEU A 228 -1.57 -4.69 -9.58
C LEU A 228 -1.13 -6.04 -8.98
N PHE A 229 -1.28 -7.10 -9.78
CA PHE A 229 -0.90 -8.47 -9.45
C PHE A 229 0.61 -8.62 -9.56
N ALA A 230 1.28 -8.44 -8.44
CA ALA A 230 2.73 -8.52 -8.38
C ALA A 230 3.20 -9.16 -7.08
N PRO A 231 2.93 -10.46 -6.87
CA PRO A 231 3.41 -11.16 -5.68
C PRO A 231 4.95 -11.17 -5.66
N GLY A 232 5.53 -10.95 -4.49
CA GLY A 232 6.96 -10.76 -4.32
C GLY A 232 7.44 -9.31 -4.48
N ILE A 233 6.61 -8.38 -4.97
CA ILE A 233 6.90 -6.94 -4.88
C ILE A 233 6.56 -6.46 -3.46
N VAL A 234 7.58 -5.98 -2.75
CA VAL A 234 7.50 -5.62 -1.32
C VAL A 234 7.84 -4.17 -1.04
N ASN A 235 8.16 -3.36 -2.05
CA ASN A 235 8.43 -1.94 -1.90
C ASN A 235 8.12 -1.13 -3.17
N ALA A 236 8.10 0.20 -3.05
CA ALA A 236 7.67 1.08 -4.13
C ALA A 236 8.64 1.07 -5.33
N PRO A 237 9.98 1.12 -5.17
CA PRO A 237 10.92 0.98 -6.28
C PRO A 237 10.68 -0.27 -7.15
N GLN A 238 10.47 -1.43 -6.53
CA GLN A 238 10.15 -2.67 -7.25
C GLN A 238 8.85 -2.55 -8.06
N LEU A 239 7.80 -1.95 -7.47
CA LEU A 239 6.52 -1.69 -8.15
C LEU A 239 6.72 -0.84 -9.41
N TRP A 240 7.49 0.24 -9.31
CA TRP A 240 7.74 1.14 -10.44
C TRP A 240 8.63 0.50 -11.50
N ASN A 241 9.65 -0.26 -11.10
CA ASN A 241 10.46 -1.03 -12.05
C ASN A 241 9.61 -2.03 -12.82
N HIS A 242 8.69 -2.73 -12.15
CA HIS A 242 7.76 -3.65 -12.80
C HIS A 242 6.82 -2.93 -13.77
N ARG A 243 6.26 -1.79 -13.36
CA ARG A 243 5.48 -0.91 -14.23
C ARG A 243 6.25 -0.46 -15.47
N LEU A 244 7.55 -0.23 -15.39
CA LEU A 244 8.41 0.14 -16.51
C LEU A 244 8.76 -1.04 -17.45
N GLY A 245 8.19 -2.23 -17.20
CA GLY A 245 8.35 -3.40 -18.05
C GLY A 245 9.44 -4.36 -17.58
N ASN A 246 10.07 -4.11 -16.42
CA ASN A 246 11.00 -5.08 -15.84
C ASN A 246 10.23 -6.31 -15.33
N PRO A 247 10.78 -7.52 -15.51
CA PRO A 247 10.09 -8.75 -15.12
C PRO A 247 9.89 -8.82 -13.61
N ALA A 248 8.65 -9.08 -13.19
CA ALA A 248 8.35 -9.53 -11.82
C ALA A 248 8.47 -11.05 -11.72
N PRO A 249 8.54 -11.61 -10.49
CA PRO A 249 8.49 -13.06 -10.30
C PRO A 249 7.29 -13.69 -11.01
N ILE A 250 7.56 -14.70 -11.83
CA ILE A 250 6.54 -15.47 -12.54
C ILE A 250 5.77 -16.31 -11.53
N VAL A 251 4.45 -16.19 -11.51
CA VAL A 251 3.57 -16.98 -10.65
C VAL A 251 3.14 -18.22 -11.40
N ARG A 252 3.44 -19.39 -10.84
CA ARG A 252 3.04 -20.68 -11.43
C ARG A 252 1.73 -21.17 -10.85
N ARG A 253 1.58 -21.07 -9.53
CA ARG A 253 0.38 -21.52 -8.83
C ARG A 253 -0.12 -20.52 -7.82
N VAL A 254 -1.42 -20.56 -7.61
CA VAL A 254 -2.13 -19.83 -6.57
C VAL A 254 -2.91 -20.82 -5.73
N THR A 255 -2.81 -20.71 -4.41
CA THR A 255 -3.62 -21.47 -3.47
C THR A 255 -4.33 -20.51 -2.54
N LEU A 256 -5.66 -20.58 -2.52
CA LEU A 256 -6.48 -19.85 -1.57
C LEU A 256 -6.59 -20.66 -0.28
N ILE A 257 -6.27 -20.06 0.86
CA ILE A 257 -6.19 -20.74 2.15
C ILE A 257 -7.16 -20.05 3.12
N CYS A 258 -7.92 -20.85 3.85
CA CYS A 258 -8.73 -20.41 4.98
C CYS A 258 -8.41 -21.26 6.21
N ASP A 259 -8.75 -20.77 7.40
CA ASP A 259 -8.64 -21.59 8.60
C ASP A 259 -9.60 -22.80 8.50
N GLU A 260 -9.27 -23.92 9.18
CA GLU A 260 -9.99 -25.18 9.04
C GLU A 260 -11.50 -25.03 9.28
N GLY A 261 -12.31 -25.51 8.32
CA GLY A 261 -13.77 -25.41 8.38
C GLY A 261 -14.32 -24.01 8.10
N GLU A 262 -13.50 -22.97 7.91
CA GLU A 262 -13.99 -21.61 7.61
C GLU A 262 -14.41 -21.40 6.15
N GLY A 263 -14.03 -22.31 5.24
CA GLY A 263 -14.47 -22.28 3.84
C GLY A 263 -16.00 -22.29 3.68
N ILE A 264 -16.74 -22.78 4.69
CA ILE A 264 -18.21 -22.81 4.71
C ILE A 264 -18.84 -21.41 4.73
N TYR A 265 -18.09 -20.35 5.07
CA TYR A 265 -18.61 -18.98 5.15
C TYR A 265 -18.58 -18.25 3.81
N PHE A 266 -18.00 -18.85 2.78
CA PHE A 266 -17.87 -18.27 1.45
C PHE A 266 -18.85 -18.88 0.45
N ARG A 267 -19.12 -18.16 -0.63
CA ARG A 267 -19.74 -18.76 -1.80
C ARG A 267 -18.77 -19.72 -2.49
N LYS A 268 -19.28 -20.67 -3.27
CA LYS A 268 -18.47 -21.68 -3.96
C LYS A 268 -17.89 -21.19 -5.30
N ASP A 269 -18.38 -20.09 -5.85
CA ASP A 269 -17.95 -19.52 -7.13
C ASP A 269 -16.72 -18.60 -6.99
N LEU A 270 -15.68 -19.10 -6.33
CA LEU A 270 -14.45 -18.36 -6.07
C LEU A 270 -13.64 -18.23 -7.37
N ARG A 271 -13.26 -17.00 -7.72
CA ARG A 271 -12.53 -16.74 -8.98
C ARG A 271 -11.39 -15.77 -8.80
N LEU A 272 -10.32 -15.99 -9.56
CA LEU A 272 -9.27 -15.01 -9.84
C LEU A 272 -9.39 -14.60 -11.31
N VAL A 273 -9.56 -13.31 -11.55
CA VAL A 273 -9.52 -12.73 -12.90
C VAL A 273 -8.20 -11.99 -13.05
N LEU A 274 -7.46 -12.32 -14.11
CA LEU A 274 -6.22 -11.67 -14.49
C LEU A 274 -6.41 -10.88 -15.79
N THR A 275 -6.00 -9.62 -15.79
CA THR A 275 -6.14 -8.71 -16.94
C THR A 275 -4.78 -8.08 -17.24
N PRO A 276 -4.09 -8.49 -18.32
CA PRO A 276 -2.83 -7.87 -18.70
C PRO A 276 -3.00 -6.36 -18.88
N VAL A 277 -2.04 -5.58 -18.41
CA VAL A 277 -2.10 -4.11 -18.51
C VAL A 277 -0.86 -3.56 -19.19
N HIS A 278 -1.10 -2.69 -20.17
CA HIS A 278 -0.07 -1.97 -20.88
C HIS A 278 -0.34 -0.48 -20.74
N TRP A 279 0.69 0.27 -20.33
CA TRP A 279 0.60 1.72 -20.30
C TRP A 279 1.40 2.31 -21.45
N GLU A 280 0.77 3.19 -22.21
CA GLU A 280 1.39 3.92 -23.30
C GLU A 280 1.72 5.33 -22.83
N ASN A 281 2.94 5.78 -23.13
CA ASN A 281 3.39 7.13 -22.80
C ASN A 281 3.00 8.13 -23.89
#